data_AF-A0AA46NZJ1-F1
#
_entry.id   AF-A0AA46NZJ1-F1
#
_cell.length_a   1.000
_cell.length_b   1.000
_cell.length_c   1.000
_cell.angle_alpha   90.00
_cell.angle_beta   90.00
_cell.angle_gamma   90.00
#
_symmetry.space_group_name_H-M   'P 1'
#
loop_
_entity.id
_entity.type
_entity.pdbx_description
1 polymer ?
#
loop_
_entity_poly.entity_id
_entity_poly.type
_entity_poly.pdbx_seq_one_letter_code
_entity_poly.pdbx_strand_id
1 'polypeptide(L)'
;MYYILIVFVYLLLIVSAYSIVERLNVAQFFKMTFFYTLLLISYSIQSIYIPIGIIIGFLIFLKMKKDKKLIMTALIYALLTFAVVNYLTPHIPLKDLPETVNVYKYISDYAEIESIKSFSPSDPVQDEMKEFLDYRLDLSYFMLIAYIHLDNDVQIKSAMDLRTAPEEQRIHGKRIRKDAEEDIILLNFEGQDYVGVFDISKEIPELKLVIKGKIKR
;
A
#
# COMPACT_ATOMS: atom_id res chain seq x y z
N MET A 1 -5.88 -8.07 6.20
CA MET A 1 -7.18 -7.45 5.85
C MET A 1 -8.03 -8.35 4.94
N TYR A 2 -7.47 -8.91 3.88
CA TYR A 2 -8.18 -9.81 2.94
C TYR A 2 -8.94 -10.98 3.57
N TYR A 3 -8.29 -11.74 4.46
CA TYR A 3 -8.94 -12.89 5.11
C TYR A 3 -10.14 -12.48 5.96
N ILE A 4 -10.07 -11.32 6.63
CA ILE A 4 -11.19 -10.78 7.41
C ILE A 4 -12.37 -10.47 6.47
N LEU A 5 -12.09 -9.86 5.31
CA LEU A 5 -13.12 -9.53 4.33
C LEU A 5 -13.73 -10.81 3.71
N ILE A 6 -12.92 -11.80 3.35
CA ILE A 6 -13.40 -13.10 2.84
C ILE A 6 -14.31 -13.79 3.87
N VAL A 7 -13.92 -13.79 5.16
CA VAL A 7 -14.72 -14.37 6.24
C VAL A 7 -16.00 -13.56 6.46
N PHE A 8 -15.92 -12.24 6.46
CA PHE A 8 -17.08 -11.37 6.65
C PHE A 8 -18.13 -11.56 5.55
N VAL A 9 -17.71 -11.56 4.28
CA VAL A 9 -18.61 -11.79 3.14
C VAL A 9 -19.16 -13.22 3.18
N TYR A 10 -18.39 -14.20 3.67
CA TYR A 10 -18.89 -15.56 3.89
C TYR A 10 -19.97 -15.63 4.98
N LEU A 11 -19.83 -14.89 6.08
CA LEU A 11 -20.87 -14.79 7.11
C LEU A 11 -22.15 -14.16 6.54
N LEU A 12 -22.02 -13.11 5.71
CA LEU A 12 -23.15 -12.51 5.02
C LEU A 12 -23.84 -13.50 4.06
N LEU A 13 -23.07 -14.35 3.37
CA LEU A 13 -23.62 -15.44 2.55
C LEU A 13 -24.44 -16.40 3.40
N ILE A 14 -23.94 -16.82 4.58
CA ILE A 14 -24.67 -17.71 5.49
C ILE A 14 -25.99 -17.06 5.93
N VAL A 15 -25.97 -15.79 6.35
CA VAL A 15 -27.17 -15.05 6.76
C VAL A 15 -28.17 -14.94 5.61
N SER A 16 -27.68 -14.64 4.40
CA SER A 16 -28.51 -14.59 3.18
C SER A 16 -29.10 -15.97 2.82
N ALA A 17 -28.38 -17.05 3.07
CA ALA A 17 -28.90 -18.39 2.83
C ALA A 17 -30.05 -18.75 3.79
N TYR A 18 -30.02 -18.29 5.05
CA TYR A 18 -31.13 -18.46 5.99
C TYR A 18 -32.40 -17.68 5.62
N SER A 19 -32.29 -16.58 4.86
CA SER A 19 -33.47 -15.87 4.34
C SER A 19 -34.10 -16.58 3.13
N ILE A 20 -33.36 -17.44 2.44
CA ILE A 20 -33.83 -18.23 1.29
C ILE A 20 -34.43 -19.57 1.74
N VAL A 21 -33.86 -20.18 2.78
CA VAL A 21 -34.27 -21.51 3.28
C VAL A 21 -34.38 -21.45 4.81
N GLU A 22 -35.57 -21.72 5.35
CA GLU A 22 -35.83 -21.67 6.80
C GLU A 22 -34.85 -22.52 7.64
N ARG A 23 -34.40 -23.66 7.10
CA ARG A 23 -33.36 -24.50 7.71
C ARG A 23 -32.38 -25.04 6.67
N LEU A 24 -31.14 -24.61 6.79
CA LEU A 24 -30.00 -25.18 6.07
C LEU A 24 -29.67 -26.57 6.61
N ASN A 25 -29.72 -27.58 5.75
CA ASN A 25 -29.15 -28.88 6.11
C ASN A 25 -27.63 -28.90 5.86
N VAL A 26 -26.94 -29.87 6.46
CA VAL A 26 -25.47 -30.00 6.40
C VAL A 26 -24.98 -30.12 4.95
N ALA A 27 -25.70 -30.84 4.09
CA ALA A 27 -25.33 -31.01 2.68
C ALA A 27 -25.42 -29.69 1.89
N GLN A 28 -26.45 -28.88 2.13
CA GLN A 28 -26.61 -27.56 1.50
C GLN A 28 -25.52 -26.59 1.97
N PHE A 29 -25.17 -26.63 3.26
CA PHE A 29 -24.06 -25.86 3.79
C PHE A 29 -22.75 -26.21 3.05
N PHE A 30 -22.37 -27.48 2.99
CA PHE A 30 -21.14 -27.89 2.30
C PHE A 30 -21.14 -27.53 0.81
N LYS A 31 -22.28 -27.67 0.12
CA LYS A 31 -22.38 -27.22 -1.28
C LYS A 31 -22.13 -25.72 -1.40
N MET A 32 -22.78 -24.91 -0.59
CA MET A 32 -22.60 -23.46 -0.59
C MET A 32 -21.14 -23.07 -0.29
N THR A 33 -20.54 -23.68 0.72
CA THR A 33 -19.13 -23.48 1.05
C THR A 33 -18.23 -23.84 -0.12
N PHE A 34 -18.46 -25.01 -0.76
CA PHE A 34 -17.70 -25.43 -1.93
C PHE A 34 -17.75 -24.38 -3.05
N PHE A 35 -18.97 -23.95 -3.44
CA PHE A 35 -19.12 -22.94 -4.49
C PHE A 35 -18.54 -21.58 -4.12
N TYR A 36 -18.60 -21.19 -2.85
CA TYR A 36 -17.94 -19.98 -2.38
C TYR A 36 -16.41 -20.09 -2.50
N THR A 37 -15.83 -21.20 -2.03
CA THR A 37 -14.37 -21.41 -2.05
C THR A 37 -13.77 -21.48 -3.46
N LEU A 38 -14.59 -21.66 -4.51
CA LEU A 38 -14.13 -21.55 -5.88
C LEU A 38 -13.55 -20.17 -6.22
N LEU A 39 -13.85 -19.12 -5.45
CA LEU A 39 -13.21 -17.81 -5.57
C LEU A 39 -11.68 -17.88 -5.41
N LEU A 40 -11.17 -18.88 -4.68
CA LEU A 40 -9.73 -19.07 -4.44
C LEU A 40 -9.00 -19.59 -5.67
N ILE A 41 -9.72 -20.18 -6.62
CA ILE A 41 -9.14 -20.71 -7.85
C ILE A 41 -9.21 -19.61 -8.91
N SER A 42 -8.12 -18.87 -9.03
CA SER A 42 -7.97 -17.81 -10.02
C SER A 42 -6.64 -17.92 -10.76
N TYR A 43 -6.62 -17.41 -11.98
CA TYR A 43 -5.41 -17.33 -12.78
C TYR A 43 -5.03 -15.87 -13.00
N SER A 44 -3.79 -15.51 -12.68
CA SER A 44 -3.29 -14.15 -12.86
C SER A 44 -2.47 -14.05 -14.14
N ILE A 45 -2.82 -13.11 -15.01
CA ILE A 45 -2.01 -12.68 -16.15
C ILE A 45 -1.65 -11.22 -15.91
N GLN A 46 -0.38 -10.95 -15.59
CA GLN A 46 0.09 -9.62 -15.19
C GLN A 46 -0.78 -9.05 -14.06
N SER A 47 -1.52 -7.96 -14.29
CA SER A 47 -2.41 -7.31 -13.32
C SER A 47 -3.87 -7.78 -13.39
N ILE A 48 -4.23 -8.71 -14.29
CA ILE A 48 -5.60 -9.18 -14.49
C ILE A 48 -5.78 -10.55 -13.86
N TYR A 49 -6.75 -10.67 -12.95
CA TYR A 49 -7.12 -11.94 -12.32
C TYR A 49 -8.38 -12.52 -12.96
N ILE A 50 -8.28 -13.73 -13.49
CA ILE A 50 -9.41 -14.45 -14.10
C ILE A 50 -9.98 -15.43 -13.07
N PRO A 51 -11.26 -15.33 -12.68
CA PRO A 51 -11.88 -16.18 -11.67
C PRO A 51 -12.29 -17.55 -12.24
N ILE A 52 -11.32 -18.36 -12.66
CA ILE A 52 -11.55 -19.67 -13.31
C ILE A 52 -12.47 -20.56 -12.47
N GLY A 53 -12.28 -20.62 -11.15
CA GLY A 53 -13.12 -21.42 -10.27
C GLY A 53 -14.58 -20.99 -10.32
N ILE A 54 -14.87 -19.69 -10.34
CA ILE A 54 -16.25 -19.18 -10.41
C ILE A 54 -16.87 -19.52 -11.79
N ILE A 55 -16.10 -19.43 -12.88
CA ILE A 55 -16.56 -19.84 -14.22
C ILE A 55 -16.92 -21.33 -14.24
N ILE A 56 -16.05 -22.19 -13.69
CA ILE A 56 -16.31 -23.63 -13.56
C ILE A 56 -17.55 -23.86 -12.68
N GLY A 57 -17.66 -23.16 -11.56
CA GLY A 57 -18.81 -23.21 -10.67
C GLY A 57 -20.11 -22.85 -11.39
N PHE A 58 -20.10 -21.82 -12.22
CA PHE A 58 -21.26 -21.45 -13.03
C PHE A 58 -21.65 -22.54 -14.04
N LEU A 59 -20.67 -23.17 -14.72
CA LEU A 59 -20.92 -24.30 -15.62
C LEU A 59 -21.55 -25.50 -14.89
N ILE A 60 -21.08 -25.80 -13.68
CA ILE A 60 -21.66 -26.86 -12.83
C ILE A 60 -23.09 -26.47 -12.42
N PHE A 61 -23.30 -25.23 -12.00
CA PHE A 61 -24.60 -24.69 -11.59
C PHE A 61 -25.67 -24.88 -12.67
N LEU A 62 -25.34 -24.62 -13.94
CA LEU A 62 -26.28 -24.79 -15.06
C LEU A 62 -26.84 -26.23 -15.16
N LYS A 63 -26.03 -27.24 -14.78
CA LYS A 63 -26.41 -28.66 -14.82
C LYS A 63 -27.16 -29.13 -13.57
N MET A 64 -27.20 -28.33 -12.50
CA MET A 64 -27.87 -28.72 -11.25
C MET A 64 -29.40 -28.65 -11.39
N LYS A 65 -30.14 -29.56 -10.73
CA LYS A 65 -31.61 -29.57 -10.69
C LYS A 65 -32.20 -29.09 -9.37
N LYS A 66 -31.44 -29.18 -8.27
CA LYS A 66 -31.84 -28.82 -6.90
C LYS A 66 -30.96 -27.71 -6.36
N ASP A 67 -31.44 -27.01 -5.32
CA ASP A 67 -30.72 -25.96 -4.59
C ASP A 67 -30.25 -24.77 -5.45
N LYS A 68 -30.79 -24.58 -6.67
CA LYS A 68 -30.31 -23.57 -7.63
C LYS A 68 -30.20 -22.17 -7.04
N LYS A 69 -31.23 -21.71 -6.32
CA LYS A 69 -31.22 -20.37 -5.71
C LYS A 69 -30.05 -20.20 -4.74
N LEU A 70 -29.83 -21.19 -3.88
CA LEU A 70 -28.77 -21.18 -2.87
C LEU A 70 -27.37 -21.16 -3.50
N ILE A 71 -27.17 -21.98 -4.53
CA ILE A 71 -25.90 -22.07 -5.25
C ILE A 71 -25.64 -20.80 -6.07
N MET A 72 -26.68 -20.22 -6.68
CA MET A 72 -26.57 -18.93 -7.36
C MET A 72 -26.14 -17.83 -6.39
N THR A 73 -26.75 -17.76 -5.20
CA THR A 73 -26.35 -16.81 -4.16
C THR A 73 -24.88 -17.04 -3.76
N ALA A 74 -24.44 -18.28 -3.57
CA ALA A 74 -23.05 -18.60 -3.27
C ALA A 74 -22.08 -18.09 -4.34
N LEU A 75 -22.41 -18.29 -5.62
CA LEU A 75 -21.61 -17.83 -6.76
C LEU A 75 -21.58 -16.30 -6.86
N ILE A 76 -22.69 -15.62 -6.60
CA ILE A 76 -22.74 -14.15 -6.57
C ILE A 76 -21.83 -13.62 -5.47
N TYR A 77 -21.93 -14.17 -4.26
CA TYR A 77 -21.05 -13.78 -3.15
C TYR A 77 -19.58 -14.10 -3.44
N ALA A 78 -19.28 -15.24 -4.07
CA ALA A 78 -17.94 -15.59 -4.51
C ALA A 78 -17.38 -14.55 -5.49
N LEU A 79 -18.18 -14.12 -6.47
CA LEU A 79 -17.80 -13.12 -7.47
C LEU A 79 -17.59 -11.75 -6.84
N LEU A 80 -18.47 -11.33 -5.93
CA LEU A 80 -18.32 -10.07 -5.20
C LEU A 80 -17.05 -10.08 -4.35
N THR A 81 -16.80 -11.15 -3.57
CA THR A 81 -15.57 -11.28 -2.81
C THR A 81 -14.35 -11.24 -3.73
N PHE A 82 -14.37 -11.96 -4.85
CA PHE A 82 -13.29 -11.95 -5.82
C PHE A 82 -13.01 -10.55 -6.37
N ALA A 83 -14.06 -9.80 -6.73
CA ALA A 83 -13.94 -8.43 -7.20
C ALA A 83 -13.34 -7.51 -6.12
N VAL A 84 -13.81 -7.63 -4.88
CA VAL A 84 -13.33 -6.81 -3.77
C VAL A 84 -11.87 -7.10 -3.47
N VAL A 85 -11.50 -8.39 -3.39
CA VAL A 85 -10.14 -8.82 -3.06
C VAL A 85 -9.14 -8.46 -4.16
N ASN A 86 -9.49 -8.63 -5.43
CA ASN A 86 -8.50 -8.49 -6.51
C ASN A 86 -8.50 -7.12 -7.20
N TYR A 87 -9.58 -6.33 -7.10
CA TYR A 87 -9.70 -5.06 -7.83
C TYR A 87 -9.97 -3.85 -6.95
N LEU A 88 -10.70 -3.99 -5.84
CA LEU A 88 -11.07 -2.84 -5.00
C LEU A 88 -10.12 -2.63 -3.82
N THR A 89 -9.36 -3.65 -3.44
CA THR A 89 -8.44 -3.57 -2.29
C THR A 89 -7.00 -3.58 -2.79
N PRO A 90 -6.22 -2.51 -2.60
CA PRO A 90 -4.83 -2.47 -3.03
C PRO A 90 -4.03 -3.58 -2.34
N HIS A 91 -3.26 -4.35 -3.12
CA HIS A 91 -2.42 -5.43 -2.62
C HIS A 91 -1.32 -4.87 -1.74
N ILE A 92 -1.59 -4.80 -0.44
CA ILE A 92 -0.61 -4.45 0.58
C ILE A 92 -0.11 -5.77 1.19
N PRO A 93 1.12 -6.22 0.88
CA PRO A 93 1.72 -7.37 1.52
C PRO A 93 1.74 -7.20 3.04
N LEU A 94 1.55 -8.29 3.79
CA LEU A 94 1.53 -8.24 5.27
C LEU A 94 2.81 -7.65 5.87
N LYS A 95 3.94 -7.79 5.17
CA LYS A 95 5.24 -7.21 5.54
C LYS A 95 5.27 -5.68 5.50
N ASP A 96 4.41 -5.05 4.71
CA ASP A 96 4.42 -3.60 4.46
C ASP A 96 3.32 -2.88 5.30
N LEU A 97 2.56 -3.62 6.11
CA LEU A 97 1.56 -3.07 7.03
C LEU A 97 2.13 -2.11 8.09
N PRO A 98 3.27 -2.41 8.74
CA PRO A 98 3.87 -1.48 9.70
C PRO A 98 4.26 -0.15 9.05
N GLU A 99 4.86 -0.22 7.86
CA GLU A 99 5.23 0.96 7.06
C GLU A 99 4.00 1.76 6.66
N THR A 100 2.90 1.08 6.27
CA THR A 100 1.63 1.74 5.92
C THR A 100 1.03 2.51 7.11
N VAL A 101 1.05 1.95 8.32
CA VAL A 101 0.54 2.66 9.53
C VAL A 101 1.38 3.90 9.84
N ASN A 102 2.69 3.82 9.67
CA ASN A 102 3.59 4.97 9.82
C ASN A 102 3.29 6.05 8.78
N VAL A 103 3.14 5.68 7.51
CA VAL A 103 2.75 6.59 6.41
C VAL A 103 1.43 7.31 6.73
N TYR A 104 0.39 6.59 7.18
CA TYR A 104 -0.91 7.18 7.53
C TYR A 104 -0.83 8.17 8.69
N LYS A 105 0.04 7.93 9.66
CA LYS A 105 0.26 8.86 10.77
C LYS A 105 0.79 10.20 10.25
N TYR A 106 1.76 10.18 9.35
CA TYR A 106 2.33 11.42 8.78
C TYR A 106 1.35 12.10 7.83
N ILE A 107 0.62 11.34 7.01
CA ILE A 107 -0.44 11.86 6.13
C ILE A 107 -1.50 12.65 6.90
N SER A 108 -1.84 12.23 8.13
CA SER A 108 -2.91 12.88 8.89
C SER A 108 -2.62 14.33 9.29
N ASP A 109 -1.33 14.68 9.38
CA ASP A 109 -0.84 16.02 9.71
C ASP A 109 -0.86 16.97 8.50
N TYR A 110 -1.03 16.44 7.28
CA TYR A 110 -1.14 17.24 6.06
C TYR A 110 -2.55 17.81 5.87
N ALA A 111 -2.61 19.08 5.47
CA ALA A 111 -3.83 19.76 5.01
C ALA A 111 -4.11 19.36 3.55
N GLU A 112 -3.06 19.26 2.75
CA GLU A 112 -3.10 18.90 1.35
C GLU A 112 -1.86 18.05 1.03
N ILE A 113 -2.05 16.94 0.31
CA ILE A 113 -0.97 16.05 -0.14
C ILE A 113 -0.89 16.17 -1.64
N GLU A 114 0.28 16.56 -2.13
CA GLU A 114 0.57 16.59 -3.56
C GLU A 114 1.05 15.22 -4.04
N SER A 115 1.98 14.60 -3.31
CA SER A 115 2.46 13.26 -3.66
C SER A 115 3.00 12.48 -2.47
N ILE A 116 2.97 11.15 -2.63
CA ILE A 116 3.60 10.19 -1.73
C ILE A 116 4.43 9.26 -2.62
N LYS A 117 5.75 9.24 -2.42
CA LYS A 117 6.66 8.34 -3.14
C LYS A 117 7.34 7.40 -2.16
N SER A 118 7.22 6.10 -2.41
CA SER A 118 7.96 5.05 -1.70
C SER A 118 9.13 4.59 -2.55
N PHE A 119 10.26 4.28 -1.92
CA PHE A 119 11.45 3.86 -2.62
C PHE A 119 11.94 2.49 -2.14
N SER A 120 12.40 1.68 -3.09
CA SER A 120 13.15 0.47 -2.80
C SER A 120 14.64 0.80 -2.62
N PRO A 121 15.42 -0.05 -1.90
CA PRO A 121 16.87 0.11 -1.81
C PRO A 121 17.58 0.05 -3.17
N SER A 122 16.96 -0.57 -4.18
CA SER A 122 17.48 -0.72 -5.53
C SER A 122 17.04 0.39 -6.50
N ASP A 123 16.28 1.39 -6.03
CA ASP A 123 15.80 2.45 -6.92
C ASP A 123 16.96 3.36 -7.35
N PRO A 124 17.07 3.73 -8.65
CA PRO A 124 18.18 4.55 -9.15
C PRO A 124 18.34 5.90 -8.43
N VAL A 125 17.23 6.47 -7.96
CA VAL A 125 17.25 7.72 -7.20
C VAL A 125 18.04 7.60 -5.89
N GLN A 126 18.12 6.41 -5.29
CA GLN A 126 18.97 6.18 -4.11
C GLN A 126 20.43 6.42 -4.42
N ASP A 127 20.89 5.93 -5.57
CA ASP A 127 22.28 6.07 -6.00
C ASP A 127 22.59 7.52 -6.39
N GLU A 128 21.67 8.17 -7.09
CA GLU A 128 21.77 9.59 -7.46
C GLU A 128 21.84 10.50 -6.23
N MET A 129 21.02 10.26 -5.20
CA MET A 129 21.11 11.01 -3.94
C MET A 129 22.41 10.74 -3.19
N LYS A 130 22.96 9.52 -3.28
CA LYS A 130 24.20 9.12 -2.58
C LYS A 130 25.47 9.66 -3.24
N GLU A 131 25.44 9.91 -4.55
CA GLU A 131 26.59 10.43 -5.31
C GLU A 131 27.16 11.73 -4.71
N PHE A 132 26.29 12.54 -4.11
CA PHE A 132 26.63 13.86 -3.59
C PHE A 132 26.86 13.90 -2.08
N LEU A 133 26.85 12.75 -1.38
CA LEU A 133 26.99 12.69 0.08
C LEU A 133 28.45 12.50 0.52
N ASP A 134 28.83 13.21 1.58
CA ASP A 134 30.06 12.96 2.34
C ASP A 134 29.70 12.28 3.66
N TYR A 135 30.39 11.18 4.01
CA TYR A 135 30.20 10.40 5.25
C TYR A 135 30.38 11.22 6.54
N ARG A 136 30.95 12.43 6.45
CA ARG A 136 31.08 13.37 7.57
C ARG A 136 29.81 14.18 7.84
N LEU A 137 28.79 14.06 6.99
CA LEU A 137 27.55 14.81 7.06
C LEU A 137 26.43 14.01 7.73
N ASP A 138 25.38 14.72 8.12
CA ASP A 138 24.11 14.10 8.52
C ASP A 138 23.41 13.51 7.28
N LEU A 139 23.79 12.27 6.94
CA LEU A 139 23.46 11.63 5.66
C LEU A 139 21.96 11.68 5.33
N SER A 140 21.07 11.31 6.26
CA SER A 140 19.62 11.35 6.04
C SER A 140 19.11 12.76 5.72
N TYR A 141 19.64 13.78 6.41
CA TYR A 141 19.24 15.17 6.18
C TYR A 141 19.64 15.65 4.78
N PHE A 142 20.89 15.43 4.40
CA PHE A 142 21.39 15.85 3.08
C PHE A 142 20.84 15.00 1.94
N MET A 143 20.49 13.73 2.18
CA MET A 143 19.73 12.93 1.23
C MET A 143 18.35 13.52 0.94
N LEU A 144 17.64 14.01 1.96
CA LEU A 144 16.35 14.66 1.74
C LEU A 144 16.49 15.97 0.98
N ILE A 145 17.56 16.75 1.24
CA ILE A 145 17.87 17.95 0.45
C ILE A 145 18.16 17.58 -1.01
N ALA A 146 19.00 16.56 -1.24
CA ALA A 146 19.31 16.09 -2.57
C ALA A 146 18.04 15.65 -3.32
N TYR A 147 17.16 14.91 -2.63
CA TYR A 147 15.85 14.53 -3.17
C TYR A 147 15.00 15.74 -3.57
N ILE A 148 14.91 16.77 -2.71
CA ILE A 148 14.11 17.98 -2.99
C ILE A 148 14.62 18.67 -4.25
N HIS A 149 15.94 18.79 -4.41
CA HIS A 149 16.53 19.38 -5.63
C HIS A 149 16.20 18.55 -6.88
N LEU A 150 16.33 17.21 -6.80
CA LEU A 150 15.96 16.31 -7.90
C LEU A 150 14.47 16.41 -8.26
N ASP A 151 13.58 16.48 -7.26
CA ASP A 151 12.13 16.61 -7.45
C ASP A 151 11.71 17.95 -8.08
N ASN A 152 12.57 18.98 -7.98
CA ASN A 152 12.34 20.32 -8.52
C ASN A 152 13.25 20.67 -9.71
N ASP A 153 13.88 19.67 -10.34
CA ASP A 153 14.79 19.84 -11.49
C ASP A 153 15.95 20.83 -11.23
N VAL A 154 16.38 20.98 -9.97
CA VAL A 154 17.50 21.83 -9.58
C VAL A 154 18.80 21.03 -9.66
N GLN A 155 19.75 21.51 -10.47
CA GLN A 155 21.03 20.83 -10.65
C GLN A 155 21.94 20.96 -9.42
N ILE A 156 22.25 19.82 -8.80
CA ILE A 156 23.33 19.69 -7.81
C ILE A 156 24.63 19.46 -8.58
N LYS A 157 25.59 20.38 -8.48
CA LYS A 157 26.87 20.24 -9.21
C LYS A 157 27.96 19.59 -8.35
N SER A 158 27.79 19.55 -7.04
CA SER A 158 28.77 19.00 -6.09
C SER A 158 28.18 18.78 -4.69
N ALA A 159 28.85 17.95 -3.90
CA ALA A 159 28.60 17.86 -2.45
C ALA A 159 28.75 19.21 -1.73
N MET A 160 29.57 20.13 -2.26
CA MET A 160 29.72 21.47 -1.70
C MET A 160 28.46 22.32 -1.93
N ASP A 161 27.77 22.12 -3.06
CA ASP A 161 26.49 22.78 -3.32
C ASP A 161 25.40 22.26 -2.41
N LEU A 162 25.50 21.06 -1.85
CA LEU A 162 24.59 20.63 -0.78
C LEU A 162 24.94 21.24 0.57
N ARG A 163 26.18 21.74 0.74
CA ARG A 163 26.72 22.27 2.01
C ARG A 163 26.60 23.79 2.15
N THR A 164 26.33 24.53 1.08
CA THR A 164 25.87 25.92 1.22
C THR A 164 24.64 25.91 2.11
N ALA A 165 24.58 26.86 3.06
CA ALA A 165 23.66 26.74 4.17
C ALA A 165 22.23 26.51 3.64
N PRO A 166 21.46 25.54 4.18
CA PRO A 166 20.08 25.29 3.74
C PRO A 166 19.22 26.57 3.69
N GLU A 167 19.54 27.55 4.55
CA GLU A 167 18.94 28.89 4.54
C GLU A 167 19.19 29.69 3.26
N GLU A 168 20.39 29.60 2.67
CA GLU A 168 20.73 30.19 1.37
C GLU A 168 19.95 29.50 0.23
N GLN A 169 19.56 28.24 0.44
CA GLN A 169 18.77 27.43 -0.48
C GLN A 169 17.26 27.51 -0.21
N ARG A 170 16.82 28.34 0.76
CA ARG A 170 15.43 28.44 1.21
C ARG A 170 14.83 27.12 1.69
N ILE A 171 15.68 26.20 2.14
CA ILE A 171 15.29 24.94 2.76
C ILE A 171 15.37 25.12 4.27
N HIS A 172 14.23 25.00 4.94
CA HIS A 172 14.15 25.13 6.40
C HIS A 172 13.40 23.95 6.98
N GLY A 173 13.79 23.47 8.15
CA GLY A 173 13.06 22.36 8.74
C GLY A 173 13.70 21.82 10.00
N LYS A 174 13.21 20.65 10.42
CA LYS A 174 13.68 19.97 11.61
C LYS A 174 13.59 18.46 11.46
N ARG A 175 14.48 17.77 12.17
CA ARG A 175 14.32 16.37 12.47
C ARG A 175 13.12 16.20 13.41
N ILE A 176 12.17 15.35 13.02
CA ILE A 176 10.99 15.01 13.82
C ILE A 176 11.38 13.95 14.86
N ARG A 177 12.10 12.91 14.43
CA ARG A 177 12.48 11.77 15.26
C ARG A 177 13.69 11.07 14.67
N LYS A 178 14.55 10.53 15.53
CA LYS A 178 15.61 9.60 15.17
C LYS A 178 15.71 8.53 16.24
N ASP A 179 15.69 7.27 15.86
CA ASP A 179 15.97 6.14 16.75
C ASP A 179 17.04 5.22 16.16
N ALA A 180 17.03 3.94 16.53
CA ALA A 180 18.05 2.98 16.08
C ALA A 180 17.82 2.47 14.66
N GLU A 181 16.59 2.57 14.14
CA GLU A 181 16.20 1.97 12.86
C GLU A 181 15.65 3.02 11.88
N GLU A 182 15.09 4.13 12.37
CA GLU A 182 14.47 5.16 11.53
C GLU A 182 14.94 6.59 11.86
N ASP A 183 15.10 7.41 10.81
CA ASP A 183 15.27 8.87 10.90
C ASP A 183 14.17 9.56 10.09
N ILE A 184 13.48 10.52 10.71
CA ILE A 184 12.33 11.22 10.11
C ILE A 184 12.59 12.71 10.14
N ILE A 185 12.57 13.31 8.95
CA ILE A 185 13.00 14.68 8.74
C ILE A 185 11.90 15.42 7.98
N LEU A 186 11.55 16.61 8.47
CA LEU A 186 10.64 17.55 7.81
C LEU A 186 11.44 18.73 7.31
N LEU A 187 11.40 18.97 5.99
CA LEU A 187 11.96 20.13 5.34
C LEU A 187 10.86 20.88 4.58
N ASN A 188 10.97 22.20 4.55
CA ASN A 188 10.15 23.09 3.76
C ASN A 188 11.03 23.72 2.68
N PHE A 189 10.59 23.65 1.44
CA PHE A 189 11.20 24.32 0.30
C PHE A 189 10.14 25.13 -0.43
N GLU A 190 10.35 26.44 -0.52
CA GLU A 190 9.45 27.39 -1.20
C GLU A 190 7.96 27.27 -0.80
N GLY A 191 7.68 26.99 0.47
CA GLY A 191 6.31 26.86 0.98
C GLY A 191 5.70 25.46 0.83
N GLN A 192 6.50 24.48 0.42
CA GLN A 192 6.12 23.09 0.28
C GLN A 192 6.83 22.20 1.30
N ASP A 193 6.06 21.38 2.02
CA ASP A 193 6.55 20.51 3.09
C ASP A 193 6.86 19.11 2.57
N TYR A 194 8.09 18.67 2.82
CA TYR A 194 8.65 17.37 2.51
C TYR A 194 8.96 16.62 3.81
N VAL A 195 8.26 15.51 4.05
CA VAL A 195 8.60 14.56 5.11
C VAL A 195 9.32 13.37 4.49
N GLY A 196 10.61 13.23 4.82
CA GLY A 196 11.42 12.06 4.46
C GLY A 196 11.52 11.08 5.62
N VAL A 197 11.28 9.81 5.34
CA VAL A 197 11.48 8.69 6.27
C VAL A 197 12.64 7.85 5.77
N PHE A 198 13.63 7.61 6.62
CA PHE A 198 14.86 6.89 6.29
C PHE A 198 14.97 5.63 7.13
N ASP A 199 15.42 4.54 6.53
CA ASP A 199 16.00 3.40 7.22
C ASP A 199 17.46 3.73 7.57
N ILE A 200 17.80 3.66 8.84
CA ILE A 200 19.16 3.87 9.36
C ILE A 200 19.69 2.64 10.10
N SER A 201 19.06 1.48 9.92
CA SER A 201 19.55 0.20 10.45
C SER A 201 20.89 -0.22 9.82
N LYS A 202 21.24 0.36 8.67
CA LYS A 202 22.50 0.19 7.95
C LYS A 202 23.40 1.42 8.12
N GLU A 203 24.68 1.25 7.83
CA GLU A 203 25.69 2.32 7.91
C GLU A 203 25.38 3.51 6.99
N ILE A 204 24.79 3.24 5.81
CA ILE A 204 24.32 4.25 4.88
C ILE A 204 22.78 4.28 4.92
N PRO A 205 22.16 5.44 5.20
CA PRO A 205 20.71 5.56 5.20
C PRO A 205 20.08 5.24 3.84
N GLU A 206 18.87 4.69 3.87
CA GLU A 206 18.06 4.44 2.68
C GLU A 206 16.75 5.21 2.82
N LEU A 207 16.42 6.07 1.84
CA LEU A 207 15.16 6.81 1.85
C LEU A 207 14.02 5.82 1.59
N LYS A 208 13.09 5.64 2.52
CA LYS A 208 11.94 4.72 2.34
C LYS A 208 10.74 5.42 1.74
N LEU A 209 10.49 6.65 2.16
CA LEU A 209 9.27 7.38 1.85
C LEU A 209 9.54 8.88 1.80
N VAL A 210 8.93 9.55 0.83
CA VAL A 210 8.74 11.01 0.85
C VAL A 210 7.27 11.35 0.69
N ILE A 211 6.79 12.22 1.57
CA ILE A 211 5.47 12.85 1.46
C ILE A 211 5.70 14.33 1.14
N LYS A 212 5.10 14.80 0.05
CA LYS A 212 5.16 16.19 -0.43
C LYS A 212 3.77 16.81 -0.33
N GLY A 213 3.66 17.98 0.27
CA GLY A 213 2.37 18.67 0.43
C GLY A 213 2.45 19.92 1.31
N LYS A 214 1.35 20.23 2.01
CA LYS A 214 1.28 21.31 3.01
C LYS A 214 0.76 20.77 4.34
N ILE A 215 1.49 20.99 5.43
CA ILE A 215 1.11 20.58 6.78
C ILE A 215 0.06 21.55 7.36
N LYS A 216 -0.89 21.02 8.15
CA LYS A 216 -1.86 21.83 8.90
C LYS A 216 -1.11 22.70 9.91
N ARG A 217 -1.18 24.01 9.75
CA ARG A 217 -0.60 24.99 10.69
C ARG A 217 -1.63 25.43 11.72
#